data_AF-A0A8C2T0Y2-F1
#
_entry.id   AF-A0A8C2T0Y2-F1
#
_cell.length_a   1.000
_cell.length_b   1.000
_cell.length_c   1.000
_cell.angle_alpha   90.00
_cell.angle_beta   90.00
_cell.angle_gamma   90.00
#
_symmetry.space_group_name_H-M   'P 1'
#
loop_
_entity.id
_entity.type
_entity.pdbx_description
1 polymer ?
#
loop_
_entity_poly.entity_id
_entity_poly.type
_entity_poly.pdbx_seq_one_letter_code
_entity_poly.pdbx_strand_id
1 'polypeptide(L)' 'MIRRHKTTIFTDAKESSTVLELKRIVEGILKRPPEEQRLYKVGPMGSMGSIGSYWVHGVL' A
#
# COMPACT_ATOMS: atom_id res chain seq x y z
N MET A 1 -2.53 -5.97 0.44
CA MET A 1 -2.70 -5.53 -0.97
C MET A 1 -2.63 -4.00 -1.04
N ILE A 2 -1.94 -3.44 -2.04
CA ILE A 2 -1.87 -1.97 -2.26
C ILE A 2 -2.54 -1.63 -3.60
N ARG A 3 -3.49 -0.70 -3.61
CA ARG A 3 -4.25 -0.31 -4.81
C ARG A 3 -4.07 1.18 -5.15
N ARG A 4 -3.81 1.49 -6.43
CA ARG A 4 -3.70 2.84 -6.99
C ARG A 4 -4.32 2.88 -8.39
N HIS A 5 -5.39 3.65 -8.60
CA HIS A 5 -6.12 3.71 -9.88
C HIS A 5 -6.38 2.30 -10.46
N LYS A 6 -5.79 1.97 -11.62
CA LYS A 6 -5.91 0.66 -12.30
C LYS A 6 -4.83 -0.34 -11.89
N THR A 7 -3.87 0.05 -11.05
CA THR A 7 -2.75 -0.77 -10.60
C THR A 7 -3.05 -1.39 -9.24
N THR A 8 -2.84 -2.70 -9.14
CA THR A 8 -2.90 -3.45 -7.87
C THR A 8 -1.55 -4.14 -7.66
N ILE A 9 -0.95 -3.89 -6.50
CA ILE A 9 0.33 -4.46 -6.09
C ILE A 9 0.06 -5.50 -5.01
N PHE A 10 0.47 -6.73 -5.31
CA PHE A 10 0.55 -7.83 -4.35
C PHE A 10 1.96 -7.87 -3.78
N THR A 11 2.04 -7.74 -2.47
CA THR A 11 3.30 -7.79 -1.73
C THR A 11 3.01 -8.32 -0.34
N ASP A 12 3.92 -9.15 0.16
CA ASP A 12 3.91 -9.63 1.53
C ASP A 12 4.66 -8.65 2.42
N ALA A 13 4.04 -8.29 3.54
CA ALA A 13 4.65 -7.49 4.59
C ALA A 13 4.30 -8.10 5.94
N LYS A 14 5.22 -8.00 6.89
CA LYS A 14 4.96 -8.45 8.26
C LYS A 14 3.95 -7.51 8.91
N GLU A 15 3.21 -8.00 9.89
CA GLU A 15 2.33 -7.12 10.70
C GLU A 15 3.13 -6.03 11.41
N SER A 16 4.38 -6.33 11.80
CA SER A 16 5.31 -5.37 12.41
C SER A 16 5.97 -4.41 11.42
N SER A 17 5.74 -4.55 10.12
CA SER A 17 6.31 -3.64 9.12
C SER A 17 5.73 -2.24 9.27
N THR A 18 6.61 -1.26 9.22
CA THR A 18 6.26 0.15 9.31
C THR A 18 5.68 0.68 7.99
N VAL A 19 4.96 1.79 8.08
CA VAL A 19 4.45 2.50 6.89
C VAL A 19 5.61 2.94 5.97
N LEU A 20 6.79 3.27 6.51
CA LEU A 20 7.95 3.66 5.73
C LEU A 20 8.50 2.48 4.90
N GLU A 21 8.57 1.29 5.49
CA GLU A 21 9.00 0.08 4.76
C GLU A 21 8.03 -0.26 3.62
N LEU A 22 6.73 -0.15 3.86
CA LEU A 22 5.71 -0.30 2.81
C LEU A 22 5.89 0.72 1.69
N LYS A 23 6.17 1.99 2.03
CA LYS A 23 6.42 3.05 1.05
C LYS A 23 7.68 2.81 0.22
N ARG A 24 8.74 2.22 0.79
CA ARG A 24 9.95 1.83 0.04
C ARG A 24 9.69 0.71 -0.96
N ILE A 25 8.85 -0.27 -0.62
CA ILE A 25 8.40 -1.29 -1.58
C ILE A 25 7.65 -0.63 -2.75
N VAL A 26 6.73 0.28 -2.44
CA VAL A 26 5.97 1.02 -3.46
C VAL A 26 6.88 1.94 -4.28
N GLU A 27 7.90 2.55 -3.69
CA GLU A 27 8.92 3.36 -4.40
C GLU A 27 9.65 2.52 -5.45
N GLY A 28 10.07 1.30 -5.09
CA GLY A 28 10.73 0.38 -6.01
C GLY A 28 9.89 0.07 -7.26
N ILE A 29 8.57 0.04 -7.13
CA ILE A 29 7.61 -0.30 -8.19
C ILE A 29 7.15 0.93 -8.98
N LEU A 30 6.71 1.99 -8.28
CA LEU A 30 6.13 3.18 -8.91
C LEU A 30 7.15 4.28 -9.22
N LYS A 31 8.39 4.13 -8.76
CA LYS A 31 9.48 5.12 -8.90
C LYS A 31 9.08 6.51 -8.36
N ARG A 32 8.39 6.51 -7.22
CA ARG A 32 7.94 7.71 -6.51
C ARG A 32 8.49 7.73 -5.09
N PRO A 33 9.08 8.83 -4.63
CA PRO A 33 9.71 8.88 -3.32
C PRO A 33 8.66 8.71 -2.19
N PRO A 34 9.03 8.17 -1.02
CA PRO A 34 8.10 7.89 0.09
C PRO A 34 7.27 9.10 0.54
N GLU A 35 7.79 10.31 0.42
CA GLU A 35 7.16 11.57 0.83
C GLU A 35 5.97 11.94 -0.06
N GLU A 36 6.01 11.54 -1.34
CA GLU A 36 4.92 11.74 -2.31
C GLU A 36 3.80 10.69 -2.19
N GLN A 37 4.03 9.62 -1.42
CA GLN A 37 3.09 8.52 -1.29
C GLN A 37 2.16 8.73 -0.09
N ARG A 38 0.85 8.58 -0.30
CA ARG A 38 -0.16 8.58 0.78
C ARG A 38 -0.85 7.23 0.83
N LEU A 39 -0.51 6.41 1.83
CA LEU A 39 -1.13 5.11 2.06
C LEU A 39 -2.31 5.26 3.03
N TYR A 40 -3.48 4.76 2.65
CA TYR A 40 -4.70 4.76 3.46
C TYR A 40 -5.08 3.33 3.78
N LYS A 41 -5.17 2.97 5.06
CA LYS A 41 -5.68 1.66 5.48
C LYS A 41 -7.18 1.60 5.20
N VAL A 42 -7.61 0.60 4.45
CA VAL A 42 -9.03 0.29 4.24
C VAL A 42 -9.51 -0.55 5.40
N GLY A 43 -10.60 -0.13 6.04
CA GLY A 43 -11.25 -0.89 7.09
C GLY A 43 -11.72 -2.28 6.60
N PRO A 44 -12.03 -3.20 7.52
CA PRO A 44 -12.28 -4.59 7.19
C PRO A 44 -13.61 -4.73 6.45
N MET A 45 -13.55 -4.91 5.14
CA MET A 45 -14.69 -5.40 4.37
C MET A 45 -14.69 -6.94 4.46
N GLY A 46 -15.17 -7.47 5.58
CA GLY A 46 -15.87 -8.76 5.71
C GLY A 46 -15.30 -10.00 5.02
N SER A 47 -13.98 -10.16 4.88
CA SER A 47 -13.40 -11.40 4.32
C SER A 47 -12.14 -11.81 5.09
N MET A 48 -12.31 -12.93 5.78
CA MET A 48 -11.34 -13.71 6.53
C MET A 48 -10.10 -13.97 5.66
N GLY A 49 -8.95 -13.38 6.02
CA GLY A 49 -7.65 -13.86 5.55
C GLY A 49 -6.64 -12.87 4.96
N SER A 50 -6.88 -11.54 4.91
CA SER A 50 -5.86 -10.62 4.36
C SER A 50 -5.47 -9.49 5.33
N ILE A 51 -4.17 -9.42 5.61
CA ILE A 51 -3.51 -8.32 6.32
C ILE A 51 -3.81 -7.03 5.54
N GLY A 52 -4.50 -6.09 6.18
CA GLY A 52 -4.86 -4.73 5.74
C GLY A 52 -4.71 -4.39 4.24
N SER A 53 -5.81 -4.10 3.56
CA SER A 53 -5.74 -3.46 2.24
C SER A 53 -5.38 -1.98 2.39
N TYR A 54 -4.53 -1.47 1.49
CA TYR A 54 -4.15 -0.06 1.44
C TYR A 54 -4.56 0.58 0.10
N TRP A 55 -5.09 1.80 0.13
CA TRP A 55 -5.26 2.66 -1.04
C TRP A 55 -4.15 3.71 -1.09
N VAL A 56 -3.65 4.00 -2.29
CA VAL A 56 -2.73 5.13 -2.51
C VAL A 56 -3.48 6.25 -3.23
N HIS A 57 -3.49 7.45 -2.65
CA HIS A 57 -4.01 8.65 -3.32
C HIS A 57 -2.84 9.58 -3.68
N GLY A 58 -2.69 9.90 -4.96
CA GLY A 58 -1.66 10.80 -5.49
C GLY A 58 -2.11 11.35 -6.84
N VAL A 59 -2.03 12.68 -6.96
CA VAL A 59 -2.46 13.49 -8.11
C VAL A 59 -1.62 13.14 -9.34
N LEU A 60 -2.32 12.99 -10.48
CA LEU A 60 -1.91 12.54 -11.82
C LEU A 60 -1.94 11.01 -12.05
#